data_AF-A0A5A5RH93-F1
#
_entry.id   AF-A0A5A5RH93-F1
#
_cell.length_a   1.000
_cell.length_b   1.000
_cell.length_c   1.000
_cell.angle_alpha   90.00
_cell.angle_beta   90.00
_cell.angle_gamma   90.00
#
_symmetry.space_group_name_H-M   'P 1'
#
loop_
_entity.id
_entity.type
_entity.pdbx_description
1 polymer ?
#
loop_
_entity_poly.entity_id
_entity_poly.type
_entity_poly.pdbx_seq_one_letter_code
_entity_poly.pdbx_strand_id
1 'polypeptide(L)'
;MTEPTRLNYHDTYSCPVCRHGKIAALPLMEAYACNFCQHIFTANLEQQVLKMADSQLPLTWYWNGKYWQGLPREGMEMAGFYLIIGLGFVIFPTAIVATGAYLFPPVEGSPLSWLPLFWSILTFVCHGICLLWLIIEYYQFPVNMYLRALARRWQNSVVTRLLS
;
A
#
# COMPACT_ATOMS: atom_id res chain seq x y z
N MET A 1 -0.17 -16.21 48.99
CA MET A 1 -0.59 -16.75 47.68
C MET A 1 -1.77 -15.91 47.23
N THR A 2 -1.54 -14.91 46.38
CA THR A 2 -2.60 -13.98 45.91
C THR A 2 -3.29 -14.58 44.69
N GLU A 3 -4.61 -14.69 44.76
CA GLU A 3 -5.47 -15.18 43.68
C GLU A 3 -5.34 -14.27 42.44
N PRO A 4 -5.21 -14.82 41.21
CA PRO A 4 -5.01 -14.00 40.01
C PRO A 4 -6.26 -13.16 39.67
N THR A 5 -6.12 -11.84 39.71
CA THR A 5 -7.17 -10.89 39.33
C THR A 5 -7.44 -10.96 37.82
N ARG A 6 -8.70 -11.20 37.45
CA ARG A 6 -9.13 -11.22 36.05
C ARG A 6 -9.16 -9.81 35.45
N LEU A 7 -8.82 -9.72 34.17
CA LEU A 7 -8.97 -8.53 33.34
C LEU A 7 -10.44 -8.13 33.26
N ASN A 8 -10.69 -6.86 33.57
CA ASN A 8 -11.99 -6.20 33.56
C ASN A 8 -11.80 -4.75 33.08
N TYR A 9 -12.77 -4.22 32.33
CA TYR A 9 -12.75 -2.85 31.84
C TYR A 9 -12.86 -1.77 32.93
N HIS A 10 -13.23 -2.11 34.16
CA HIS A 10 -13.31 -1.13 35.24
C HIS A 10 -11.97 -0.84 35.91
N ASP A 11 -10.96 -1.66 35.65
CA ASP A 11 -9.64 -1.54 36.26
C ASP A 11 -8.61 -0.98 35.28
N THR A 12 -7.54 -0.44 35.85
CA THR A 12 -6.38 0.00 35.07
C THR A 12 -5.24 -0.97 35.28
N TYR A 13 -4.63 -1.41 34.18
CA TYR A 13 -3.51 -2.34 34.22
C TYR A 13 -2.27 -1.63 33.72
N SER A 14 -1.09 -2.08 34.15
CA SER A 14 0.16 -1.56 33.57
C SER A 14 0.19 -1.87 32.08
N CYS A 15 0.54 -0.88 31.25
CA CYS A 15 0.54 -1.05 29.82
C CYS A 15 1.55 -2.12 29.41
N PRO A 16 1.14 -3.15 28.65
CA PRO A 16 2.05 -4.20 28.24
C PRO A 16 3.16 -3.68 27.30
N VAL A 17 2.92 -2.61 26.54
CA VAL A 17 3.87 -2.10 25.54
C VAL A 17 4.94 -1.20 26.15
N CYS A 18 4.56 -0.20 26.96
CA CYS A 18 5.56 0.72 27.52
C CYS A 18 5.97 0.39 28.96
N ARG A 19 5.23 -0.44 29.73
CA ARG A 19 5.40 -0.78 31.17
C ARG A 19 5.45 0.36 32.19
N HIS A 20 5.60 1.59 31.71
CA HIS A 20 5.63 2.81 32.52
C HIS A 20 4.24 3.46 32.57
N GLY A 21 3.54 3.49 31.43
CA GLY A 21 2.14 3.90 31.34
C GLY A 21 1.18 2.82 31.82
N LYS A 22 -0.07 3.21 32.02
CA LYS A 22 -1.18 2.31 32.33
C LYS A 22 -2.11 2.25 31.14
N ILE A 23 -2.55 1.03 30.83
CA ILE A 23 -3.70 0.82 29.97
C ILE A 23 -4.95 1.03 30.80
N ALA A 24 -5.77 1.97 30.36
CA ALA A 24 -7.13 2.13 30.84
C ALA A 24 -8.05 1.61 29.75
N ALA A 25 -9.15 1.00 30.16
CA ALA A 25 -10.24 0.74 29.24
C ALA A 25 -10.67 2.07 28.65
N LEU A 26 -10.79 2.11 27.34
CA LEU A 26 -11.41 3.24 26.68
C LEU A 26 -12.92 3.12 26.95
N PRO A 27 -13.54 4.09 27.66
CA PRO A 27 -14.95 4.00 27.99
C PRO A 27 -15.76 3.87 26.70
N LEU A 28 -16.72 2.95 26.70
CA LEU A 28 -17.55 2.56 25.55
C LEU A 28 -16.85 1.76 24.41
N MET A 29 -15.66 1.16 24.61
CA MET A 29 -15.04 0.23 23.64
C MET A 29 -14.47 -1.03 24.33
N GLU A 30 -14.50 -2.18 23.64
CA GLU A 30 -13.84 -3.43 24.06
C GLU A 30 -12.32 -3.36 23.85
N ALA A 31 -11.74 -2.23 24.24
CA ALA A 31 -10.40 -1.82 23.91
C ALA A 31 -9.75 -1.03 25.03
N TYR A 32 -8.43 -1.14 25.10
CA TYR A 32 -7.58 -0.45 26.04
C TYR A 32 -6.67 0.51 25.29
N ALA A 33 -6.38 1.65 25.90
CA ALA A 33 -5.34 2.54 25.40
C ALA A 33 -4.35 2.91 26.50
N CYS A 34 -3.11 3.06 26.11
CA CYS A 34 -2.07 3.49 27.04
C CYS A 34 -2.04 5.01 27.15
N ASN A 35 -2.03 5.51 28.39
CA ASN A 35 -1.91 6.94 28.68
C ASN A 35 -0.51 7.53 28.38
N PHE A 36 0.47 6.70 28.03
CA PHE A 36 1.84 7.12 27.74
C PHE A 36 2.20 6.92 26.26
N CYS A 37 2.08 5.70 25.74
CA CYS A 37 2.49 5.38 24.37
C CYS A 37 1.37 5.46 23.33
N GLN A 38 0.15 5.81 23.73
CA GLN A 38 -1.01 6.05 22.85
C GLN A 38 -1.43 4.89 21.92
N HIS A 39 -0.86 3.70 22.08
CA HIS A 39 -1.32 2.50 21.38
C HIS A 39 -2.69 2.02 21.90
N ILE A 40 -3.53 1.59 20.96
CA ILE A 40 -4.87 1.04 21.20
C ILE A 40 -4.81 -0.48 21.07
N PHE A 41 -5.52 -1.16 21.95
CA PHE A 41 -5.59 -2.61 22.05
C PHE A 41 -7.04 -3.07 22.11
N THR A 42 -7.45 -4.15 21.45
CA THR A 42 -8.75 -4.82 21.61
C THR A 42 -8.64 -5.98 22.60
N ALA A 43 -9.56 -6.13 23.54
CA ALA A 43 -9.55 -7.24 24.49
C ALA A 43 -10.57 -8.33 24.12
N ASN A 44 -10.20 -9.57 24.35
CA ASN A 44 -11.10 -10.70 24.43
C ASN A 44 -11.19 -11.13 25.91
N LEU A 45 -12.23 -10.68 26.61
CA LEU A 45 -12.40 -10.95 28.04
C LEU A 45 -12.74 -12.41 28.36
N GLU A 46 -13.40 -13.15 27.45
CA GLU A 46 -13.70 -14.57 27.65
C GLU A 46 -12.41 -15.40 27.71
N GLN A 47 -11.44 -15.04 26.87
CA GLN A 47 -10.11 -15.66 26.84
C GLN A 47 -9.08 -14.95 27.73
N GLN A 48 -9.42 -13.79 28.30
CA GLN A 48 -8.51 -12.93 29.08
C GLN A 48 -7.28 -12.48 28.28
N VAL A 49 -7.47 -12.11 27.01
CA VAL A 49 -6.40 -11.75 26.05
C VAL A 49 -6.57 -10.31 25.56
N LEU A 50 -5.46 -9.65 25.23
CA LEU A 50 -5.42 -8.30 24.68
C LEU A 50 -4.65 -8.29 23.34
N LYS A 51 -5.26 -7.82 22.25
CA LYS A 51 -4.73 -7.67 20.87
C LYS A 51 -4.49 -6.19 20.58
N MET A 52 -3.56 -5.81 19.71
CA MET A 52 -3.37 -4.39 19.33
C MET A 52 -4.26 -4.02 18.14
N ALA A 53 -4.93 -2.87 18.17
CA ALA A 53 -5.91 -2.44 17.17
C ALA A 53 -5.33 -1.69 15.96
N ASP A 54 -4.15 -1.07 16.12
CA ASP A 54 -3.52 -0.23 15.07
C ASP A 54 -2.69 -1.02 14.05
N SER A 55 -2.94 -2.33 13.96
CA SER A 55 -2.43 -3.14 12.86
C SER A 55 -3.28 -2.83 11.62
N GLN A 56 -2.92 -1.78 10.86
CA GLN A 56 -3.51 -1.38 9.57
C GLN A 56 -3.92 -2.60 8.74
N LEU A 57 -5.17 -2.64 8.22
CA LEU A 57 -5.82 -3.73 7.44
C LEU A 57 -4.90 -4.95 7.39
N PRO A 58 -5.02 -5.92 8.32
CA PRO A 58 -3.91 -6.79 8.68
C PRO A 58 -3.29 -7.25 7.38
N LEU A 59 -2.12 -6.68 7.06
CA LEU A 59 -1.42 -7.12 5.88
C LEU A 59 -1.03 -8.54 6.28
N THR A 60 -1.86 -9.47 5.83
CA THR A 60 -1.66 -10.87 6.12
C THR A 60 -0.59 -11.25 5.13
N TRP A 61 0.57 -11.58 5.63
CA TRP A 61 1.64 -12.14 4.83
C TRP A 61 1.74 -13.61 5.20
N TYR A 62 1.79 -14.48 4.20
CA TYR A 62 2.17 -15.88 4.39
C TYR A 62 3.65 -16.06 4.07
N TRP A 63 4.30 -16.83 4.91
CA TRP A 63 5.71 -17.14 4.77
C TRP A 63 5.87 -18.45 3.98
N ASN A 64 6.50 -18.39 2.81
CA ASN A 64 6.74 -19.55 1.94
C ASN A 64 8.20 -20.06 2.02
N GLY A 65 8.84 -19.99 3.18
CA GLY A 65 10.18 -20.55 3.41
C GLY A 65 11.37 -19.77 2.85
N LYS A 66 11.18 -18.87 1.88
CA LYS A 66 12.23 -17.99 1.34
C LYS A 66 11.89 -16.50 1.36
N TYR A 67 10.61 -16.14 1.28
CA TYR A 67 10.15 -14.74 1.25
C TYR A 67 8.74 -14.60 1.81
N TRP A 68 8.44 -13.41 2.36
CA TRP A 68 7.09 -13.03 2.79
C TRP A 68 6.26 -12.78 1.53
N GLN A 69 5.28 -13.64 1.31
CA GLN A 69 4.28 -13.47 0.27
C GLN A 69 3.13 -12.70 0.91
N GLY A 70 2.74 -11.56 0.34
CA GLY A 70 1.46 -10.97 0.70
C GLY A 70 0.39 -12.02 0.46
N LEU A 71 -0.32 -12.40 1.51
CA LEU A 71 -1.54 -13.16 1.32
C LEU A 71 -2.42 -12.27 0.47
N PRO A 72 -3.01 -12.83 -0.60
CA PRO A 72 -4.13 -12.19 -1.26
C PRO A 72 -5.10 -11.67 -0.21
N ARG A 73 -5.33 -10.35 -0.16
CA ARG A 73 -6.44 -9.81 0.64
C ARG A 73 -7.70 -10.56 0.18
N GLU A 74 -8.54 -11.02 1.11
CA GLU A 74 -9.87 -11.53 0.77
C GLU A 74 -10.55 -10.48 -0.14
N GLY A 75 -10.77 -10.83 -1.42
CA GLY A 75 -11.10 -9.88 -2.50
C GLY A 75 -10.19 -9.94 -3.74
N MET A 76 -9.09 -10.71 -3.72
CA MET A 76 -8.23 -10.92 -4.89
C MET A 76 -8.88 -11.75 -6.02
N GLU A 77 -10.08 -12.29 -5.82
CA GLU A 77 -10.88 -12.90 -6.89
C GLU A 77 -11.21 -11.88 -8.02
N MET A 78 -11.12 -10.58 -7.73
CA MET A 78 -11.38 -9.49 -8.69
C MET A 78 -10.11 -8.90 -9.32
N ALA A 79 -8.91 -9.40 -9.01
CA ALA A 79 -7.66 -8.86 -9.54
C ALA A 79 -7.61 -8.86 -11.09
N GLY A 80 -8.17 -9.90 -11.72
CA GLY A 80 -8.29 -9.98 -13.18
C GLY A 80 -9.22 -8.90 -13.76
N PHE A 81 -10.33 -8.61 -13.07
CA PHE A 81 -11.27 -7.57 -13.48
C PHE A 81 -10.64 -6.17 -13.41
N TYR A 82 -9.91 -5.87 -12.34
CA TYR A 82 -9.17 -4.62 -12.22
C TYR A 82 -8.09 -4.46 -13.30
N LEU A 83 -7.42 -5.55 -13.68
CA LEU A 83 -6.45 -5.54 -14.78
C LEU A 83 -7.12 -5.20 -16.12
N ILE A 84 -8.28 -5.80 -16.40
CA ILE A 84 -9.06 -5.51 -17.63
C ILE A 84 -9.47 -4.04 -17.66
N ILE A 85 -9.99 -3.50 -16.54
CA ILE A 85 -10.37 -2.09 -16.45
C ILE A 85 -9.15 -1.18 -16.64
N GLY A 86 -8.03 -1.48 -15.98
CA GLY A 86 -6.79 -0.69 -16.10
C GLY A 86 -6.25 -0.67 -17.53
N LEU A 87 -6.24 -1.81 -18.21
CA LEU A 87 -5.87 -1.88 -19.62
C LEU A 87 -6.86 -1.12 -20.51
N GLY A 88 -8.16 -1.27 -20.26
CA GLY A 88 -9.20 -0.52 -20.97
C GLY A 88 -9.01 0.99 -20.85
N PHE A 89 -8.69 1.48 -19.65
CA PHE A 89 -8.45 2.90 -19.38
C PHE A 89 -7.27 3.48 -20.19
N VAL A 90 -6.25 2.68 -20.50
CA VAL A 90 -5.10 3.14 -21.30
C VAL A 90 -5.33 2.94 -22.80
N ILE A 91 -5.84 1.76 -23.19
CA ILE A 91 -5.96 1.36 -24.59
C ILE A 91 -7.11 2.08 -25.27
N PHE A 92 -8.27 2.21 -24.63
CA PHE A 92 -9.46 2.80 -25.23
C PHE A 92 -9.27 4.24 -25.73
N PRO A 93 -8.79 5.20 -24.91
CA PRO A 93 -8.56 6.56 -25.39
C PRO A 93 -7.45 6.62 -26.44
N THR A 94 -6.39 5.83 -26.28
CA THR A 94 -5.30 5.74 -27.27
C THR A 94 -5.81 5.23 -28.61
N ALA A 95 -6.67 4.20 -28.62
CA ALA A 95 -7.24 3.62 -29.81
C ALA A 95 -8.16 4.60 -30.54
N ILE A 96 -8.97 5.38 -29.83
CA ILE A 96 -9.82 6.43 -30.43
C ILE A 96 -8.95 7.45 -31.17
N VAL A 97 -7.91 7.94 -30.50
CA VAL A 97 -7.00 8.95 -31.06
C VAL A 97 -6.22 8.39 -32.26
N ALA A 98 -5.66 7.18 -32.14
CA ALA A 98 -4.91 6.53 -33.21
C ALA A 98 -5.79 6.20 -34.43
N THR A 99 -7.04 5.79 -34.20
CA THR A 99 -8.02 5.57 -35.28
C THR A 99 -8.31 6.87 -36.02
N GLY A 100 -8.42 7.99 -35.30
CA GLY A 100 -8.54 9.32 -35.91
C GLY A 100 -7.35 9.65 -36.81
N ALA A 101 -6.12 9.37 -36.36
CA ALA A 101 -4.91 9.58 -37.16
C ALA A 101 -4.83 8.67 -38.40
N TYR A 102 -5.38 7.45 -38.32
CA TYR A 102 -5.44 6.51 -39.46
C TYR A 102 -6.50 6.91 -40.50
N LEU A 103 -7.70 7.30 -40.04
CA LEU A 103 -8.80 7.69 -40.93
C LEU A 103 -8.54 9.04 -41.63
N PHE A 104 -7.80 9.93 -40.99
CA PHE A 104 -7.45 11.25 -41.51
C PHE A 104 -5.92 11.41 -41.55
N PRO A 105 -5.25 10.74 -42.50
CA PRO A 105 -3.80 10.81 -42.60
C PRO A 105 -3.34 12.24 -42.92
N PRO A 106 -2.25 12.70 -42.31
CA PRO A 106 -1.73 14.04 -42.55
C PRO A 106 -1.13 14.15 -43.97
N VAL A 107 -1.24 15.34 -44.56
CA VAL A 107 -0.60 15.66 -45.85
C VAL A 107 0.91 15.65 -45.67
N GLU A 108 1.61 14.85 -46.49
CA GLU A 108 3.06 14.74 -46.49
C GLU A 108 3.72 16.11 -46.76
N GLY A 109 4.73 16.47 -45.97
CA GLY A 109 5.42 17.75 -46.09
C GLY A 109 4.76 18.94 -45.38
N SER A 110 3.56 18.76 -44.80
CA SER A 110 2.95 19.78 -43.93
C SER A 110 3.70 19.89 -42.59
N PRO A 111 3.93 21.10 -42.06
CA PRO A 111 4.63 21.30 -40.79
C PRO A 111 3.92 20.65 -39.58
N LEU A 112 2.63 20.32 -39.69
CA LEU A 112 1.83 19.69 -38.63
C LEU A 112 1.63 18.18 -38.81
N SER A 113 2.29 17.55 -39.79
CA SER A 113 2.12 16.11 -40.07
C SER A 113 2.51 15.18 -38.91
N TRP A 114 3.36 15.64 -37.99
CA TRP A 114 3.78 14.88 -36.81
C TRP A 114 2.77 14.92 -35.65
N LEU A 115 1.84 15.89 -35.66
CA LEU A 115 0.93 16.17 -34.53
C LEU A 115 0.02 14.99 -34.19
N PRO A 116 -0.63 14.30 -35.13
CA PRO A 116 -1.50 13.15 -34.81
C PRO A 116 -0.74 12.01 -34.14
N LEU A 117 0.50 11.76 -34.59
CA LEU A 117 1.36 10.70 -34.07
C LEU A 117 1.84 11.06 -32.65
N PHE A 118 2.30 12.30 -32.45
CA PHE A 118 2.67 12.82 -31.14
C PHE A 118 1.51 12.79 -30.15
N TRP A 119 0.32 13.23 -30.58
CA TRP A 119 -0.88 13.27 -29.73
C TRP A 119 -1.34 11.86 -29.29
N SER A 120 -1.22 10.88 -30.19
CA SER A 120 -1.49 9.47 -29.88
C SER A 120 -0.54 8.95 -28.79
N ILE A 121 0.77 9.20 -28.94
CA ILE A 121 1.79 8.81 -27.96
C ILE A 121 1.54 9.51 -26.63
N LEU A 122 1.27 10.82 -26.65
CA LEU A 122 1.02 11.61 -25.45
C LEU A 122 -0.21 11.09 -24.68
N THR A 123 -1.27 10.74 -25.40
CA THR A 123 -2.49 10.16 -24.80
C THR A 123 -2.17 8.87 -24.07
N PHE A 124 -1.42 7.96 -24.71
CA PHE A 124 -0.99 6.71 -24.09
C PHE A 124 -0.16 6.95 -22.82
N VAL A 125 0.83 7.84 -22.90
CA VAL A 125 1.72 8.17 -21.77
C VAL A 125 0.94 8.77 -20.60
N CYS A 126 0.07 9.75 -20.84
CA CYS A 126 -0.73 10.38 -19.78
C CYS A 126 -1.64 9.38 -19.07
N HIS A 127 -2.37 8.54 -19.81
CA HIS A 127 -3.24 7.54 -19.18
C HIS A 127 -2.42 6.47 -18.44
N GLY A 128 -1.26 6.08 -18.98
CA GLY A 128 -0.31 5.20 -18.29
C GLY A 128 0.19 5.79 -16.98
N ILE A 129 0.54 7.08 -16.94
CA ILE A 129 0.95 7.78 -15.71
C ILE A 129 -0.20 7.80 -14.69
N CYS A 130 -1.42 8.13 -15.11
CA CYS A 130 -2.59 8.10 -14.24
C CYS A 130 -2.83 6.70 -13.64
N LEU A 131 -2.74 5.65 -14.45
CA LEU A 131 -2.88 4.28 -13.98
C LEU A 131 -1.77 3.89 -12.99
N LEU A 132 -0.52 4.24 -13.29
CA LEU A 132 0.62 4.00 -12.39
C LEU A 132 0.44 4.72 -11.05
N TRP A 133 -0.01 5.97 -11.08
CA TRP A 133 -0.26 6.75 -9.88
C TRP A 133 -1.35 6.13 -9.00
N LEU A 134 -2.46 5.70 -9.61
CA LEU A 134 -3.53 4.97 -8.92
C LEU A 134 -3.02 3.66 -8.28
N ILE A 135 -2.17 2.90 -8.98
CA ILE A 135 -1.58 1.67 -8.43
C ILE A 135 -0.72 2.00 -7.20
N ILE A 136 0.10 3.04 -7.26
CA ILE A 136 0.97 3.45 -6.14
C ILE A 136 0.15 3.79 -4.90
N GLU A 137 -0.92 4.58 -5.07
CA GLU A 137 -1.78 4.99 -3.96
C GLU A 137 -2.62 3.83 -3.41
N TYR A 138 -3.20 3.01 -4.28
CA TYR A 138 -3.98 1.84 -3.89
C TYR A 138 -3.17 0.83 -3.08
N TYR A 139 -1.92 0.57 -3.47
CA TYR A 139 -1.07 -0.38 -2.75
C TYR A 139 -0.48 0.19 -1.45
N GLN A 140 -0.69 1.47 -1.12
CA GLN A 140 0.01 2.18 -0.02
C GLN A 140 1.51 1.86 -0.04
N PHE A 141 2.06 1.59 -1.22
CA PHE A 141 3.42 1.09 -1.33
C PHE A 141 4.30 2.28 -0.97
N PRO A 142 5.16 2.21 0.06
CA PRO A 142 6.02 3.33 0.39
C PRO A 142 7.13 3.41 -0.66
N VAL A 143 6.79 3.89 -1.87
CA VAL A 143 7.68 4.00 -3.03
C VAL A 143 8.94 4.76 -2.64
N ASN A 144 8.80 5.80 -1.80
CA ASN A 144 9.91 6.55 -1.25
C ASN A 144 10.85 5.70 -0.38
N MET A 145 10.35 4.75 0.41
CA MET A 145 11.18 3.84 1.21
C MET A 145 11.91 2.85 0.31
N TYR A 146 11.23 2.32 -0.72
CA TYR A 146 11.84 1.39 -1.68
C TYR A 146 12.94 2.06 -2.52
N LEU A 147 12.67 3.26 -3.05
CA LEU A 147 13.65 4.06 -3.79
C LEU A 147 14.86 4.43 -2.92
N ARG A 148 14.63 4.81 -1.65
CA ARG A 148 15.72 5.07 -0.70
C ARG A 148 16.57 3.81 -0.42
N ALA A 149 15.94 2.65 -0.29
CA ALA A 149 16.66 1.38 -0.11
C ALA A 149 17.52 1.05 -1.35
N LEU A 150 17.00 1.28 -2.55
CA LEU A 150 17.73 1.05 -3.79
C LEU A 150 18.91 2.03 -3.96
N ALA A 151 18.71 3.31 -3.65
CA ALA A 151 19.75 4.33 -3.66
C ALA A 151 20.91 3.98 -2.70
N ARG A 152 20.60 3.50 -1.49
CA ARG A 152 21.62 3.04 -0.52
C ARG A 152 22.37 1.81 -1.01
N ARG A 153 21.69 0.85 -1.64
CA ARG A 153 22.34 -0.33 -2.24
C ARG A 153 23.29 0.06 -3.36
N TRP A 154 22.92 1.05 -4.17
CA TRP A 154 23.76 1.57 -5.24
C TRP A 154 24.99 2.31 -4.69
N GLN A 155 24.82 3.18 -3.70
CA GLN A 155 25.92 3.85 -2.99
C GLN A 155 26.90 2.83 -2.38
N ASN A 156 26.39 1.81 -1.68
CA ASN A 156 27.24 0.79 -1.08
C ASN A 156 28.01 -0.01 -2.15
N SER A 157 27.36 -0.33 -3.27
CA SER A 157 27.98 -1.08 -4.37
C SER A 157 29.08 -0.28 -5.08
N VAL A 158 28.94 1.05 -5.16
CA VAL A 158 29.97 1.95 -5.68
C VAL A 158 31.14 2.06 -4.69
N VAL A 159 30.87 2.19 -3.39
CA VAL A 159 31.92 2.27 -2.35
C VAL A 159 32.74 0.99 -2.27
N THR A 160 32.11 -0.19 -2.34
CA THR A 160 32.84 -1.47 -2.32
C THR A 160 33.73 -1.68 -3.55
N ARG A 161 33.36 -1.11 -4.71
CA ARG A 161 34.20 -1.15 -5.92
C ARG A 161 35.33 -0.11 -5.93
N LEU A 162 35.27 0.92 -5.10
CA LEU A 162 36.31 1.95 -4.98
C LEU A 162 37.36 1.62 -3.91
N LEU A 163 37.07 0.67 -3.01
CA LEU A 163 37.96 0.21 -1.94
C LEU A 163 38.64 -1.14 -2.26
N SER A 164 38.47 -1.65 -3.49
CA SER A 164 39.16 -2.82 -4.07
C SER A 164 40.11 -2.38 -5.17
#